data_AF-A0AAP1V341-F1
#
_entry.id   AF-A0AAP1V341-F1
#
_cell.length_a   1.000
_cell.length_b   1.000
_cell.length_c   1.000
_cell.angle_alpha   90.00
_cell.angle_beta   90.00
_cell.angle_gamma   90.00
#
_symmetry.space_group_name_H-M   'P 1'
#
loop_
_entity.id
_entity.type
_entity.pdbx_description
1 polymer ?
#
loop_
_entity_poly.entity_id
_entity_poly.type
_entity_poly.pdbx_seq_one_letter_code
_entity_poly.pdbx_strand_id
1 'polypeptide(L)' 'MKTLLKTLTVAALAAAVLVPVIAEAHPHRVCHFEHHHHKVCRWVR' A
#
# COMPACT_ATOMS: atom_id res chain seq x y z
N MET A 1 -9.67 30.68 -5.13
CA MET A 1 -10.35 29.35 -5.21
C MET A 1 -9.73 28.44 -6.29
N LYS A 2 -9.59 28.87 -7.55
CA LYS A 2 -9.01 28.04 -8.64
C LYS A 2 -7.60 27.51 -8.38
N THR A 3 -6.75 28.28 -7.71
CA THR A 3 -5.37 27.89 -7.36
C THR A 3 -5.33 26.85 -6.25
N LEU A 4 -6.15 26.99 -5.21
CA LEU A 4 -6.30 26.02 -4.13
C LEU A 4 -6.78 24.65 -4.63
N LEU A 5 -7.71 24.66 -5.60
CA LEU A 5 -8.20 23.42 -6.19
C LEU A 5 -7.06 22.68 -6.92
N LYS A 6 -6.25 23.41 -7.69
CA LYS A 6 -5.10 22.85 -8.40
C LYS A 6 -4.06 22.26 -7.43
N THR A 7 -3.74 22.95 -6.33
CA THR A 7 -2.79 22.44 -5.34
C THR A 7 -3.31 21.19 -4.63
N LEU A 8 -4.60 21.14 -4.29
CA LEU A 8 -5.24 19.95 -3.72
C LEU A 8 -5.20 18.77 -4.70
N THR A 9 -5.45 19.02 -5.97
CA THR A 9 -5.42 17.98 -7.01
C THR A 9 -4.02 17.39 -7.17
N VAL A 10 -3.00 18.25 -7.22
CA VAL A 10 -1.59 17.82 -7.31
C VAL A 10 -1.16 17.05 -6.06
N ALA A 11 -1.56 17.50 -4.87
CA ALA A 11 -1.27 16.80 -3.63
C ALA A 11 -1.95 15.42 -3.57
N ALA A 12 -3.21 15.32 -4.01
CA ALA A 12 -3.93 14.06 -4.08
C ALA A 12 -3.29 13.07 -5.07
N LEU A 13 -2.84 13.56 -6.23
CA LEU A 13 -2.11 12.76 -7.21
C LEU A 13 -0.77 12.25 -6.65
N ALA A 14 -0.01 13.12 -5.99
CA ALA A 14 1.25 12.73 -5.35
C ALA A 14 1.01 11.67 -4.26
N ALA A 15 -0.01 11.84 -3.42
CA ALA A 15 -0.36 10.87 -2.39
C ALA A 15 -0.81 9.53 -2.98
N ALA A 16 -1.62 9.53 -4.04
CA ALA A 16 -2.08 8.31 -4.71
C ALA A 16 -0.93 7.49 -5.30
N VAL A 17 0.17 8.13 -5.71
CA VAL A 17 1.38 7.46 -6.21
C VAL A 17 2.29 7.00 -5.06
N LEU A 18 2.50 7.84 -4.04
CA LEU A 18 3.41 7.53 -2.93
C LEU A 18 2.86 6.47 -1.97
N VAL A 19 1.56 6.46 -1.69
CA VAL A 19 0.94 5.52 -0.74
C VAL A 19 1.17 4.05 -1.11
N PRO A 20 0.90 3.59 -2.35
CA PRO A 20 1.16 2.20 -2.72
C PRO A 20 2.65 1.88 -2.75
N VAL A 21 3.52 2.81 -3.13
CA VAL A 21 4.98 2.60 -3.09
C VAL A 21 5.48 2.40 -1.65
N ILE A 22 4.97 3.19 -0.71
CA ILE A 22 5.30 3.05 0.72
C ILE A 22 4.67 1.78 1.30
N ALA A 23 3.46 1.41 0.86
CA ALA A 23 2.77 0.20 1.31
C ALA A 23 3.46 -1.08 0.80
N GLU A 24 3.92 -1.09 -0.45
CA GLU A 24 4.70 -2.18 -1.05
C GLU A 24 6.10 -2.26 -0.45
N ALA A 25 6.74 -1.12 -0.15
CA ALA A 25 8.06 -1.10 0.47
C ALA A 25 8.06 -1.58 1.94
N HIS A 26 6.90 -1.65 2.58
CA HIS A 26 6.80 -2.18 3.93
C HIS A 26 6.70 -3.71 3.89
N PRO A 27 7.59 -4.42 4.60
CA PRO A 27 7.47 -5.86 4.72
C PRO A 27 6.10 -6.20 5.32
N HIS A 28 5.33 -7.00 4.60
CA HIS A 28 3.99 -7.42 5.04
C HIS A 28 3.97 -8.94 5.25
N ARG A 29 3.13 -9.40 6.20
CA ARG A 29 2.94 -10.84 6.42
C ARG A 29 1.86 -11.37 5.49
N VAL A 30 2.24 -12.30 4.64
CA VAL A 30 1.30 -13.09 3.85
C VAL A 30 1.09 -14.42 4.56
N CYS A 31 -0.16 -14.73 4.89
CA CYS A 31 -0.54 -16.01 5.49
C CYS A 31 -1.39 -16.83 4.51
N HIS A 32 -1.03 -18.10 4.32
CA HIS A 32 -1.81 -19.05 3.55
C HIS A 32 -2.10 -20.29 4.40
N PHE A 33 -3.21 -20.95 4.08
CA PHE A 33 -3.52 -22.26 4.65
C PHE A 33 -2.90 -23.32 3.73
N GLU A 34 -1.99 -24.10 4.30
CA GLU A 34 -1.45 -25.28 3.66
C GLU A 34 -2.47 -26.42 3.66
N HIS A 35 -2.24 -27.41 2.80
CA HIS A 35 -3.13 -28.56 2.54
C HIS A 35 -3.55 -29.33 3.81
N HIS A 36 -2.86 -29.14 4.94
CA HIS A 36 -3.14 -29.77 6.24
C HIS A 36 -3.76 -28.81 7.27
N HIS A 37 -4.42 -27.73 6.85
CA HIS A 37 -4.97 -26.69 7.73
C HIS A 37 -3.94 -25.92 8.57
N HIS A 38 -2.64 -26.09 8.30
CA HIS A 38 -1.61 -25.28 8.92
C HIS A 38 -1.59 -23.89 8.29
N LYS A 39 -1.76 -22.85 9.12
CA LYS A 39 -1.61 -21.47 8.67
C LYS A 39 -0.14 -21.10 8.69
N VAL A 40 0.46 -20.94 7.52
CA VAL A 40 1.85 -20.52 7.37
C VAL A 40 1.88 -19.05 7.02
N CYS A 41 2.59 -18.26 7.82
CA CYS A 41 2.78 -16.82 7.58
C CYS A 41 4.25 -16.55 7.26
N ARG A 42 4.51 -15.85 6.15
CA ARG A 42 5.86 -15.39 5.78
C ARG A 42 5.89 -13.89 5.59
N TRP A 43 7.00 -13.27 5.96
CA TRP A 43 7.27 -11.88 5.60
C TRP A 43 7.65 -11.83 4.12
N VAL A 44 6.97 -10.97 3.37
CA VAL A 44 7.29 -10.63 2.00
C VAL A 44 7.75 -9.17 2.01
N ARG A 45 8.88 -8.90 1.37
CA ARG A 45 9.40 -7.55 1.16
C ARG A 45 8.92 -7.03 -0.18
#